data_AF-A0A849A545-F1
#
_entry.id   AF-A0A849A545-F1
#
_cell.length_a   1.000
_cell.length_b   1.000
_cell.length_c   1.000
_cell.angle_alpha   90.00
_cell.angle_beta   90.00
_cell.angle_gamma   90.00
#
_symmetry.space_group_name_H-M   'P 1'
#
loop_
_entity.id
_entity.type
_entity.pdbx_description
1 polymer ?
#
loop_
_entity_poly.entity_id
_entity_poly.type
_entity_poly.pdbx_seq_one_letter_code
_entity_poly.pdbx_strand_id
1 'polypeptide(L)'
;MYWSPATGAHFTRGVIRDKWASLGWEKAQIGYPITDEICGIKDGGCFQRFQFENGHIYWTLPTGAWKVQGEIFKAYAAADWEKGKYGYPVGDEYRNGNAWEQKFTGGVIRLDDPAPPTAGCDRLNNPRSCAEAVEWAKARVGQVDRGQYYRKCDNIVARAYGFTASGSYTAVSHWKSIPAQYKNPGNRDVPVGALAFFNSSSAGHVMISIGDGKFVSNDIDGPGKLSITTIADIENRWGQQYFGWAQPWFQINH
;
A
#
# COMPACT_ATOMS: atom_id res chain seq x y z
N MET A 1 -10.73 -3.36 -32.32
CA MET A 1 -9.33 -2.93 -32.55
C MET A 1 -9.13 -1.68 -31.72
N TYR A 2 -8.10 -1.66 -30.87
CA TYR A 2 -7.76 -0.56 -29.98
C TYR A 2 -6.33 -0.16 -30.24
N TRP A 3 -6.07 1.13 -30.42
CA TRP A 3 -4.76 1.64 -30.78
C TRP A 3 -4.32 2.72 -29.82
N SER A 4 -3.03 2.72 -29.50
CA SER A 4 -2.34 3.88 -28.92
C SER A 4 -0.97 4.05 -29.59
N PRO A 5 -0.38 5.26 -29.57
CA PRO A 5 0.97 5.46 -30.08
C PRO A 5 2.02 4.56 -29.40
N ALA A 6 1.80 4.21 -28.13
CA ALA A 6 2.73 3.45 -27.31
C ALA A 6 2.61 1.93 -27.50
N THR A 7 1.40 1.42 -27.78
CA THR A 7 1.12 -0.02 -27.83
C THR A 7 0.83 -0.55 -29.23
N GLY A 8 0.55 0.31 -30.21
CA GLY A 8 0.06 -0.13 -31.51
C GLY A 8 -1.39 -0.61 -31.46
N ALA A 9 -1.88 -1.17 -32.58
CA ALA A 9 -3.26 -1.61 -32.73
C ALA A 9 -3.42 -3.09 -32.36
N HIS A 10 -4.32 -3.38 -31.42
CA HIS A 10 -4.62 -4.75 -30.98
C HIS A 10 -6.12 -5.03 -30.96
N PHE A 11 -6.48 -6.27 -31.27
CA PHE A 11 -7.84 -6.75 -31.18
C PHE A 11 -8.12 -7.32 -29.80
N THR A 12 -9.13 -6.74 -29.15
CA THR A 12 -9.76 -7.27 -27.94
C THR A 12 -11.22 -7.50 -28.29
N ARG A 13 -11.74 -8.71 -28.08
CA ARG A 13 -13.09 -9.13 -28.48
C ARG A 13 -13.76 -9.98 -27.41
N GLY A 14 -15.02 -10.30 -27.65
CA GLY A 14 -15.83 -11.17 -26.78
C GLY A 14 -15.74 -10.85 -25.28
N VAL A 15 -15.71 -11.90 -24.48
CA VAL A 15 -15.68 -11.87 -23.01
C VAL A 15 -14.44 -11.21 -22.41
N ILE A 16 -13.27 -11.27 -23.06
CA ILE A 16 -12.07 -10.56 -22.59
C ILE A 16 -12.27 -9.05 -22.74
N ARG A 17 -12.83 -8.61 -23.88
CA ARG A 17 -13.21 -7.21 -24.09
C ARG A 17 -14.27 -6.76 -23.10
N ASP A 18 -15.29 -7.55 -22.87
CA ASP A 18 -16.38 -7.19 -21.96
C ASP A 18 -15.87 -7.08 -20.51
N LYS A 19 -14.90 -7.94 -20.13
CA LYS A 19 -14.19 -7.79 -18.85
C LYS A 19 -13.37 -6.51 -18.80
N TRP A 20 -12.56 -6.23 -19.81
CA TRP A 20 -11.78 -4.99 -19.87
C TRP A 20 -12.67 -3.73 -19.85
N ALA A 21 -13.83 -3.79 -20.51
CA ALA A 21 -14.85 -2.75 -20.46
C ALA A 21 -15.35 -2.48 -19.04
N SER A 22 -15.65 -3.55 -18.28
CA SER A 22 -16.08 -3.43 -16.88
C SER A 22 -15.02 -2.80 -15.96
N LEU A 23 -13.75 -2.85 -16.36
CA LEU A 23 -12.63 -2.26 -15.63
C LEU A 23 -12.37 -0.79 -16.02
N GLY A 24 -13.12 -0.24 -16.97
CA GLY A 24 -12.98 1.14 -17.43
C GLY A 24 -12.11 1.32 -18.67
N TRP A 25 -11.96 0.28 -19.51
CA TRP A 25 -11.24 0.35 -20.79
C TRP A 25 -9.79 0.85 -20.61
N GLU A 26 -9.34 1.80 -21.44
CA GLU A 26 -8.00 2.37 -21.37
C GLU A 26 -7.68 3.08 -20.04
N LYS A 27 -8.70 3.42 -19.25
CA LYS A 27 -8.55 4.01 -17.91
C LYS A 27 -8.42 2.93 -16.82
N ALA A 28 -8.56 1.66 -17.17
CA ALA A 28 -8.30 0.56 -16.25
C ALA A 28 -6.83 0.58 -15.79
N GLN A 29 -6.58 0.08 -14.58
CA GLN A 29 -5.22 0.01 -14.00
C GLN A 29 -4.20 -0.72 -14.88
N ILE A 30 -4.66 -1.62 -15.75
CA ILE A 30 -3.82 -2.42 -16.66
C ILE A 30 -3.55 -1.73 -18.00
N GLY A 31 -4.25 -0.64 -18.32
CA GLY A 31 -4.03 0.17 -19.53
C GLY A 31 -4.52 -0.48 -20.83
N TYR A 32 -3.83 -0.15 -21.93
CA TYR A 32 -4.16 -0.64 -23.28
C TYR A 32 -3.71 -2.10 -23.48
N PRO A 33 -4.39 -2.87 -24.36
CA PRO A 33 -3.90 -4.16 -24.81
C PRO A 33 -2.55 -3.98 -25.54
N ILE A 34 -1.63 -4.91 -25.31
CA ILE A 34 -0.29 -4.97 -25.96
C ILE A 34 -0.08 -6.24 -26.79
N THR A 35 -1.09 -7.11 -26.82
CA THR A 35 -1.18 -8.26 -27.71
C THR A 35 -2.60 -8.37 -28.22
N ASP A 36 -2.81 -9.11 -29.31
CA ASP A 36 -4.13 -9.70 -29.58
C ASP A 36 -4.44 -10.79 -28.53
N GLU A 37 -5.66 -11.32 -28.55
CA GLU A 37 -6.02 -12.50 -27.76
C GLU A 37 -5.22 -13.73 -28.19
N ILE A 38 -4.56 -14.38 -27.23
CA ILE A 38 -3.81 -15.61 -27.42
C ILE A 38 -4.67 -16.76 -26.89
N CYS A 39 -5.18 -17.58 -27.81
CA CYS A 39 -6.05 -18.72 -27.53
C CYS A 39 -5.35 -20.06 -27.78
N GLY A 40 -5.95 -21.15 -27.27
CA GLY A 40 -5.37 -22.49 -27.38
C GLY A 40 -4.38 -22.81 -26.25
N ILE A 41 -4.46 -22.05 -25.15
CA ILE A 41 -3.80 -22.44 -23.90
C ILE A 41 -4.61 -23.55 -23.21
N LYS A 42 -4.09 -24.07 -22.09
CA LYS A 42 -4.61 -25.25 -21.38
C LYS A 42 -6.15 -25.27 -21.28
N ASP A 43 -6.78 -26.42 -21.45
CA ASP A 43 -8.25 -26.56 -21.35
C ASP A 43 -9.05 -25.63 -22.32
N GLY A 44 -8.43 -25.21 -23.43
CA GLY A 44 -9.07 -24.37 -24.44
C GLY A 44 -9.20 -22.90 -24.06
N GLY A 45 -8.43 -22.44 -23.06
CA GLY A 45 -8.46 -21.05 -22.61
C GLY A 45 -7.88 -20.04 -23.60
N CYS A 46 -8.08 -18.77 -23.27
CA CYS A 46 -7.45 -17.64 -23.92
C CYS A 46 -6.92 -16.65 -22.87
N PHE A 47 -5.96 -15.84 -23.25
CA PHE A 47 -5.57 -14.67 -22.46
C PHE A 47 -5.17 -13.50 -23.36
N GLN A 48 -5.16 -12.29 -22.79
CA GLN A 48 -4.62 -11.10 -23.44
C GLN A 48 -3.79 -10.31 -22.45
N ARG A 49 -2.71 -9.70 -22.96
CA ARG A 49 -1.76 -8.91 -22.17
C ARG A 49 -2.06 -7.43 -22.29
N PHE A 50 -1.83 -6.71 -21.20
CA PHE A 50 -2.07 -5.28 -21.08
C PHE A 50 -0.82 -4.55 -20.58
N GLN A 51 -0.77 -3.26 -20.84
CA GLN A 51 0.42 -2.42 -20.76
C GLN A 51 1.02 -2.29 -19.35
N PHE A 52 0.19 -2.20 -18.32
CA PHE A 52 0.62 -1.84 -16.97
C PHE A 52 0.45 -2.98 -15.98
N GLU A 53 1.23 -2.93 -14.90
CA GLU A 53 1.11 -3.82 -13.73
C GLU A 53 1.15 -5.31 -14.08
N ASN A 54 1.88 -5.74 -15.12
CA ASN A 54 1.80 -7.12 -15.62
C ASN A 54 0.35 -7.59 -15.82
N GLY A 55 -0.53 -6.71 -16.28
CA GLY A 55 -1.95 -6.96 -16.42
C GLY A 55 -2.25 -8.00 -17.49
N HIS A 56 -2.96 -9.06 -17.11
CA HIS A 56 -3.46 -10.08 -18.02
C HIS A 56 -4.95 -10.29 -17.73
N ILE A 57 -5.73 -10.53 -18.77
CA ILE A 57 -7.09 -11.06 -18.61
C ILE A 57 -7.08 -12.47 -19.17
N TYR A 58 -7.41 -13.44 -18.32
CA TYR A 58 -7.56 -14.85 -18.68
C TYR A 58 -9.04 -15.18 -18.83
N TRP A 59 -9.36 -16.04 -19.78
CA TRP A 59 -10.69 -16.58 -19.98
C TRP A 59 -10.67 -18.08 -20.20
N THR A 60 -11.64 -18.78 -19.60
CA THR A 60 -12.05 -20.13 -20.01
C THR A 60 -13.55 -20.26 -19.97
N LEU A 61 -14.08 -21.28 -20.66
CA LEU A 61 -15.52 -21.56 -20.64
C LEU A 61 -16.07 -21.78 -19.21
N PRO A 62 -15.42 -22.56 -18.32
CA PRO A 62 -15.96 -22.78 -16.97
C PRO A 62 -15.84 -21.57 -16.04
N THR A 63 -14.80 -20.73 -16.19
CA THR A 63 -14.51 -19.68 -15.22
C THR A 63 -14.98 -18.29 -15.63
N GLY A 64 -15.10 -18.01 -16.93
CA GLY A 64 -15.30 -16.64 -17.42
C GLY A 64 -13.98 -15.86 -17.47
N ALA A 65 -14.08 -14.54 -17.69
CA ALA A 65 -12.93 -13.67 -17.93
C ALA A 65 -12.53 -12.89 -16.67
N TRP A 66 -11.28 -13.00 -16.23
CA TRP A 66 -10.80 -12.40 -14.98
C TRP A 66 -9.42 -11.79 -15.15
N LYS A 67 -9.21 -10.64 -14.47
CA LYS A 67 -7.95 -9.92 -14.48
C LYS A 67 -6.99 -10.50 -13.45
N VAL A 68 -5.73 -10.71 -13.83
CA VAL A 68 -4.61 -11.02 -12.94
C VAL A 68 -3.52 -9.98 -13.18
N GLN A 69 -2.97 -9.38 -12.12
CA GLN A 69 -2.00 -8.28 -12.22
C GLN A 69 -1.02 -8.27 -11.04
N GLY A 70 -0.03 -7.40 -11.10
CA GLY A 70 0.87 -7.03 -10.00
C GLY A 70 1.66 -8.19 -9.42
N GLU A 71 1.81 -8.20 -8.10
CA GLU A 71 2.51 -9.25 -7.38
C GLU A 71 1.76 -10.59 -7.44
N ILE A 72 0.42 -10.59 -7.51
CA ILE A 72 -0.36 -11.83 -7.69
C ILE A 72 0.00 -12.48 -9.02
N PHE A 73 0.12 -11.69 -10.10
CA PHE A 73 0.57 -12.21 -11.38
C PHE A 73 1.98 -12.80 -11.30
N LYS A 74 2.91 -12.16 -10.59
CA LYS A 74 4.29 -12.71 -10.41
C LYS A 74 4.27 -14.03 -9.65
N ALA A 75 3.48 -14.14 -8.59
CA ALA A 75 3.32 -15.38 -7.83
C ALA A 75 2.66 -16.48 -8.68
N TYR A 76 1.67 -16.11 -9.49
CA TYR A 76 1.02 -17.01 -10.43
C TYR A 76 1.98 -17.50 -11.52
N ALA A 77 2.80 -16.60 -12.06
CA ALA A 77 3.86 -16.92 -13.03
C ALA A 77 4.92 -17.86 -12.47
N ALA A 78 5.39 -17.61 -11.24
CA ALA A 78 6.33 -18.49 -10.54
C ALA A 78 5.75 -19.89 -10.27
N ALA A 79 4.42 -20.00 -10.26
CA ALA A 79 3.69 -21.25 -10.11
C ALA A 79 3.23 -21.86 -11.45
N ASP A 80 3.87 -21.49 -12.57
CA ASP A 80 3.61 -21.98 -13.94
C ASP A 80 2.21 -21.63 -14.50
N TRP A 81 1.69 -20.44 -14.15
CA TRP A 81 0.43 -19.87 -14.64
C TRP A 81 -0.73 -20.89 -14.62
N GLU A 82 -1.52 -20.95 -15.71
CA GLU A 82 -2.70 -21.81 -15.81
C GLU A 82 -2.31 -23.29 -15.85
N LYS A 83 -1.07 -23.58 -16.25
CA LYS A 83 -0.55 -24.95 -16.37
C LYS A 83 -0.25 -25.56 -15.01
N GLY A 84 0.22 -24.74 -14.08
CA GLY A 84 0.55 -25.19 -12.73
C GLY A 84 -0.64 -25.37 -11.79
N LYS A 85 -0.33 -25.43 -10.50
CA LYS A 85 -1.25 -25.92 -9.45
C LYS A 85 -2.50 -25.07 -9.24
N TYR A 86 -2.46 -23.78 -9.57
CA TYR A 86 -3.59 -22.88 -9.32
C TYR A 86 -4.64 -22.94 -10.44
N GLY A 87 -4.25 -23.24 -11.68
CA GLY A 87 -5.18 -23.22 -12.82
C GLY A 87 -5.71 -21.82 -13.11
N TYR A 88 -6.94 -21.70 -13.59
CA TYR A 88 -7.49 -20.42 -14.07
C TYR A 88 -8.09 -19.56 -12.94
N PRO A 89 -8.03 -18.22 -13.04
CA PRO A 89 -8.72 -17.34 -12.10
C PRO A 89 -10.24 -17.53 -12.18
N VAL A 90 -10.92 -17.41 -11.04
CA VAL A 90 -12.40 -17.52 -10.90
C VAL A 90 -13.04 -16.25 -10.33
N GLY A 91 -12.26 -15.19 -10.17
CA GLY A 91 -12.68 -13.91 -9.62
C GLY A 91 -11.57 -12.87 -9.76
N ASP A 92 -11.91 -11.60 -9.57
CA ASP A 92 -10.90 -10.55 -9.46
C ASP A 92 -10.16 -10.65 -8.11
N GLU A 93 -8.96 -10.06 -8.09
CA GLU A 93 -8.23 -9.76 -6.87
C GLU A 93 -9.08 -8.91 -5.91
N TYR A 94 -9.14 -9.32 -4.63
CA TYR A 94 -9.87 -8.63 -3.58
C TYR A 94 -9.04 -8.51 -2.31
N ARG A 95 -9.38 -7.51 -1.49
CA ARG A 95 -8.73 -7.27 -0.22
C ARG A 95 -9.31 -8.19 0.87
N ASN A 96 -8.45 -8.93 1.57
CA ASN A 96 -8.84 -9.78 2.70
C ASN A 96 -7.92 -9.54 3.92
N GLY A 97 -8.33 -8.59 4.76
CA GLY A 97 -7.53 -8.13 5.90
C GLY A 97 -6.27 -7.41 5.43
N ASN A 98 -5.11 -7.88 5.88
CA ASN A 98 -3.76 -7.42 5.53
C ASN A 98 -3.17 -8.15 4.31
N ALA A 99 -4.01 -8.57 3.37
CA ALA A 99 -3.55 -9.27 2.19
C ALA A 99 -4.41 -8.96 0.98
N TRP A 100 -3.78 -9.11 -0.19
CA TRP A 100 -4.47 -9.27 -1.46
C TRP A 100 -4.65 -10.75 -1.75
N GLU A 101 -5.88 -11.14 -2.09
CA GLU A 101 -6.21 -12.51 -2.47
C GLU A 101 -6.82 -12.55 -3.85
N GLN A 102 -6.52 -13.61 -4.58
CA GLN A 102 -7.26 -13.97 -5.78
C GLN A 102 -7.52 -15.47 -5.80
N LYS A 103 -8.77 -15.83 -6.10
CA LYS A 103 -9.21 -17.22 -6.22
C LYS A 103 -8.96 -17.74 -7.63
N PHE A 104 -8.49 -18.98 -7.68
CA PHE A 104 -8.27 -19.77 -8.89
C PHE A 104 -8.95 -21.13 -8.73
N THR A 105 -9.11 -21.87 -9.83
CA THR A 105 -9.76 -23.19 -9.84
C THR A 105 -9.10 -24.20 -8.90
N GLY A 106 -7.78 -24.10 -8.70
CA GLY A 106 -6.97 -24.99 -7.88
C GLY A 106 -6.55 -24.42 -6.52
N GLY A 107 -7.07 -23.25 -6.11
CA GLY A 107 -6.76 -22.67 -4.80
C GLY A 107 -6.81 -21.14 -4.78
N VAL A 108 -6.16 -20.55 -3.77
CA VAL A 108 -6.09 -19.10 -3.59
C VAL A 108 -4.62 -18.69 -3.60
N ILE A 109 -4.28 -17.66 -4.38
CA ILE A 109 -3.04 -16.94 -4.16
C ILE A 109 -3.35 -15.83 -3.17
N ARG A 110 -2.70 -15.90 -2.01
CA ARG A 110 -2.74 -14.87 -0.97
C ARG A 110 -1.37 -14.23 -0.89
N LEU A 111 -1.34 -12.92 -1.06
CA LEU A 111 -0.18 -12.10 -0.80
C LEU A 111 -0.50 -11.24 0.40
N ASP A 112 0.02 -11.65 1.55
CA ASP A 112 0.08 -10.75 2.70
C ASP A 112 0.81 -9.49 2.29
N ASP A 113 0.40 -8.36 2.84
CA ASP A 113 1.13 -7.12 2.71
C ASP A 113 2.60 -7.41 2.98
N PRO A 114 3.53 -6.80 2.22
CA PRO A 114 4.93 -6.93 2.54
C PRO A 114 5.06 -6.67 4.04
N ALA A 115 5.61 -7.65 4.76
CA ALA A 115 6.03 -7.40 6.12
C ALA A 115 6.80 -6.08 6.09
N PRO A 116 6.64 -5.19 7.10
CA PRO A 116 7.52 -4.04 7.21
C PRO A 116 8.92 -4.49 6.86
N PRO A 117 9.76 -3.71 6.16
CA PRO A 117 11.19 -3.95 6.21
C PRO A 117 11.62 -4.05 7.68
N THR A 118 11.66 -5.29 8.18
CA THR A 118 12.17 -5.70 9.48
C THR A 118 13.66 -5.38 9.54
N ALA A 119 14.29 -5.22 8.37
CA ALA A 119 15.69 -4.88 8.22
C ALA A 119 16.09 -3.47 8.68
N GLY A 120 15.19 -2.58 9.12
CA GLY A 120 15.59 -1.23 9.56
C GLY A 120 15.00 -0.73 10.88
N CYS A 121 13.87 -1.30 11.27
CA CYS A 121 12.94 -0.65 12.19
C CYS A 121 13.20 -1.08 13.66
N ASP A 122 13.54 -2.35 13.90
CA ASP A 122 13.86 -2.88 15.24
C ASP A 122 15.33 -2.69 15.66
N ARG A 123 16.19 -2.17 14.77
CA ARG A 123 17.63 -1.98 15.04
C ARG A 123 17.95 -0.76 15.93
N LEU A 124 16.94 0.04 16.25
CA LEU A 124 17.07 1.27 17.04
C LEU A 124 16.86 1.05 18.54
N ASN A 125 16.68 -0.20 18.99
CA ASN A 125 16.50 -0.58 20.39
C ASN A 125 15.40 0.22 21.10
N ASN A 126 14.27 0.44 20.41
CA ASN A 126 13.10 1.05 21.01
C ASN A 126 12.42 0.08 22.00
N PRO A 127 11.71 0.57 23.04
CA PRO A 127 11.01 -0.27 24.01
C PRO A 127 9.94 -1.20 23.40
N ARG A 128 9.37 -0.82 22.26
CA ARG A 128 8.50 -1.68 21.45
C ARG A 128 9.08 -1.86 20.06
N SER A 129 8.92 -3.06 19.53
CA SER A 129 9.10 -3.34 18.11
C SER A 129 8.09 -2.57 17.27
N CYS A 130 8.34 -2.49 15.96
CA CYS A 130 7.44 -1.83 15.04
C CYS A 130 6.07 -2.49 14.96
N ALA A 131 6.02 -3.82 15.04
CA ALA A 131 4.77 -4.57 15.10
C ALA A 131 3.95 -4.19 16.35
N GLU A 132 4.59 -4.18 17.52
CA GLU A 132 3.92 -3.80 18.78
C GLU A 132 3.47 -2.34 18.79
N ALA A 133 4.26 -1.43 18.22
CA ALA A 133 3.91 -0.02 18.09
C ALA A 133 2.69 0.19 17.16
N VAL A 134 2.62 -0.57 16.08
CA VAL A 134 1.48 -0.55 15.15
C VAL A 134 0.21 -1.10 15.80
N GLU A 135 0.30 -2.21 16.52
CA GLU A 135 -0.83 -2.75 17.28
C GLU A 135 -1.29 -1.77 18.36
N TRP A 136 -0.35 -1.11 19.06
CA TRP A 136 -0.66 -0.06 20.02
C TRP A 136 -1.45 1.10 19.37
N ALA A 137 -1.04 1.53 18.17
CA ALA A 137 -1.66 2.64 17.44
C ALA A 137 -3.04 2.27 16.91
N LYS A 138 -3.18 1.09 16.28
CA LYS A 138 -4.46 0.57 15.78
C LYS A 138 -5.50 0.44 16.89
N ALA A 139 -5.11 -0.08 18.05
CA ALA A 139 -6.00 -0.27 19.20
C ALA A 139 -6.58 1.04 19.78
N ARG A 140 -6.05 2.21 19.37
CA ARG A 140 -6.47 3.53 19.87
C ARG A 140 -7.17 4.38 18.83
N VAL A 141 -7.34 3.89 17.61
CA VAL A 141 -8.14 4.58 16.59
C VAL A 141 -9.55 4.80 17.13
N GLY A 142 -10.05 6.02 16.98
CA GLY A 142 -11.34 6.47 17.50
C GLY A 142 -11.30 7.05 18.92
N GLN A 143 -10.23 6.82 19.69
CA GLN A 143 -10.10 7.43 21.03
C GLN A 143 -9.90 8.94 20.92
N VAL A 144 -10.51 9.66 21.86
CA VAL A 144 -10.40 11.12 21.98
C VAL A 144 -9.84 11.46 23.36
N ASP A 145 -8.67 12.07 23.38
CA ASP A 145 -8.06 12.59 24.61
C ASP A 145 -7.36 13.92 24.29
N ARG A 146 -8.00 15.03 24.65
CA ARG A 146 -7.45 16.36 24.39
C ARG A 146 -6.22 16.67 25.24
N GLY A 147 -6.06 16.03 26.40
CA GLY A 147 -4.89 16.22 27.25
C GLY A 147 -3.66 15.49 26.70
N GLN A 148 -3.87 14.33 26.07
CA GLN A 148 -2.79 13.45 25.63
C GLN A 148 -2.52 13.49 24.13
N TYR A 149 -3.52 13.82 23.30
CA TYR A 149 -3.43 13.69 21.84
C TYR A 149 -3.53 15.02 21.09
N TYR A 150 -4.17 16.05 21.64
CA TYR A 150 -4.31 17.32 20.91
C TYR A 150 -2.96 18.02 20.72
N ARG A 151 -2.60 18.32 19.46
CA ARG A 151 -1.31 18.93 19.05
C ARG A 151 -0.08 18.15 19.52
N LYS A 152 -0.21 16.84 19.72
CA LYS A 152 0.82 15.97 20.30
C LYS A 152 1.28 14.85 19.36
N CYS A 153 1.21 15.06 18.05
CA CYS A 153 1.59 14.07 17.03
C CYS A 153 2.93 13.39 17.31
N ASP A 154 3.94 14.17 17.66
CA ASP A 154 5.29 13.67 17.97
C ASP A 154 5.33 12.82 19.25
N ASN A 155 4.55 13.18 20.26
CA ASN A 155 4.44 12.44 21.50
C ASN A 155 3.65 11.13 21.31
N ILE A 156 2.64 11.12 20.44
CA ILE A 156 1.84 9.93 20.11
C ILE A 156 2.71 8.86 19.47
N VAL A 157 3.53 9.23 18.46
CA VAL A 157 4.39 8.25 17.80
C VAL A 157 5.46 7.72 18.77
N ALA A 158 6.00 8.55 19.66
CA ALA A 158 6.91 8.08 20.71
C ALA A 158 6.23 7.12 21.71
N ARG A 159 4.99 7.40 22.10
CA ARG A 159 4.18 6.53 22.96
C ARG A 159 3.82 5.20 22.32
N ALA A 160 3.61 5.18 21.01
CA ALA A 160 3.44 3.94 20.26
C ALA A 160 4.67 3.04 20.44
N TYR A 161 5.87 3.63 20.41
CA TYR A 161 7.14 2.94 20.66
C TYR A 161 7.50 2.72 22.13
N GLY A 162 6.63 3.10 23.06
CA GLY A 162 6.79 2.84 24.50
C GLY A 162 7.52 3.92 25.28
N PHE A 163 7.83 5.05 24.66
CA PHE A 163 8.39 6.21 25.36
C PHE A 163 7.31 7.10 25.97
N THR A 164 7.69 7.94 26.93
CA THR A 164 6.82 8.99 27.49
C THR A 164 6.81 10.26 26.63
N ALA A 165 7.88 10.49 25.86
CA ALA A 165 8.04 11.56 24.88
C ALA A 165 9.09 11.21 23.81
N SER A 166 9.07 11.93 22.68
CA SER A 166 10.02 11.76 21.58
C SER A 166 11.40 12.37 21.85
N GLY A 167 11.47 13.34 22.76
CA GLY A 167 12.65 14.17 22.99
C GLY A 167 12.75 15.40 22.07
N SER A 168 11.85 15.54 21.09
CA SER A 168 11.81 16.68 20.16
C SER A 168 10.61 17.59 20.42
N TYR A 169 10.76 18.89 20.15
CA TYR A 169 9.71 19.89 20.45
C TYR A 169 8.61 19.92 19.39
N THR A 170 8.97 19.65 18.13
CA THR A 170 8.08 19.63 16.97
C THR A 170 8.45 18.50 16.00
N ALA A 171 7.51 18.08 15.16
CA ALA A 171 7.77 17.09 14.11
C ALA A 171 8.87 17.55 13.13
N VAL A 172 8.94 18.85 12.81
CA VAL A 172 10.03 19.41 12.00
C VAL A 172 11.38 19.31 12.72
N SER A 173 11.44 19.62 14.02
CA SER A 173 12.69 19.49 14.79
C SER A 173 13.14 18.03 14.89
N HIS A 174 12.18 17.12 15.04
CA HIS A 174 12.42 15.69 15.06
C HIS A 174 13.00 15.20 13.72
N TRP A 175 12.37 15.55 12.59
CA TRP A 175 12.91 15.23 11.26
C TRP A 175 14.35 15.74 11.04
N LYS A 176 14.64 16.94 11.57
CA LYS A 176 15.98 17.54 11.45
C LYS A 176 17.02 16.79 12.29
N SER A 177 16.66 16.30 13.49
CA SER A 177 17.59 15.58 14.37
C SER A 177 17.89 14.15 13.91
N ILE A 178 16.99 13.51 13.16
CA ILE A 178 17.21 12.13 12.71
C ILE A 178 18.44 12.05 11.79
N PRO A 179 19.39 11.13 12.04
CA PRO A 179 20.54 10.89 11.15
C PRO A 179 20.12 10.54 9.72
N ALA A 180 20.88 11.01 8.72
CA ALA A 180 20.53 10.86 7.30
C ALA A 180 20.32 9.39 6.87
N GLN A 181 21.08 8.45 7.44
CA GLN A 181 20.96 7.01 7.17
C GLN A 181 19.62 6.39 7.53
N TYR A 182 18.81 7.07 8.36
CA TYR A 182 17.49 6.61 8.77
C TYR A 182 16.35 7.34 8.05
N LYS A 183 16.67 8.33 7.19
CA LYS A 183 15.69 9.16 6.48
C LYS A 183 15.58 8.75 5.01
N ASN A 184 14.36 8.83 4.49
CA ASN A 184 14.03 8.57 3.09
C ASN A 184 13.21 9.76 2.56
N PRO A 185 13.87 10.87 2.18
CA PRO A 185 13.20 12.08 1.71
C PRO A 185 12.38 11.82 0.44
N GLY A 186 11.16 12.34 0.38
CA GLY A 186 10.26 12.26 -0.78
C GLY A 186 9.70 10.87 -1.10
N ASN A 187 10.27 9.79 -0.58
CA ASN A 187 9.79 8.42 -0.80
C ASN A 187 8.40 8.25 -0.14
N ARG A 188 7.42 7.76 -0.92
CA ARG A 188 6.04 7.52 -0.48
C ARG A 188 5.74 6.06 -0.15
N ASP A 189 6.66 5.15 -0.44
CA ASP A 189 6.58 3.74 -0.05
C ASP A 189 7.00 3.62 1.41
N VAL A 190 6.10 4.01 2.32
CA VAL A 190 6.39 4.07 3.75
C VAL A 190 6.21 2.69 4.40
N PRO A 191 7.27 2.10 4.97
CA PRO A 191 7.20 0.87 5.74
C PRO A 191 6.16 0.89 6.87
N VAL A 192 5.55 -0.25 7.17
CA VAL A 192 4.77 -0.42 8.41
C VAL A 192 5.64 -0.06 9.62
N GLY A 193 5.10 0.72 10.56
CA GLY A 193 5.81 1.19 11.75
C GLY A 193 6.72 2.42 11.53
N ALA A 194 7.14 2.71 10.30
CA ALA A 194 7.92 3.92 10.03
C ALA A 194 7.11 5.20 10.28
N LEU A 195 7.83 6.30 10.45
CA LEU A 195 7.27 7.61 10.76
C LEU A 195 7.26 8.47 9.50
N ALA A 196 6.08 8.96 9.10
CA ALA A 196 5.91 9.89 7.98
C ALA A 196 5.88 11.33 8.48
N PHE A 197 6.74 12.19 7.92
CA PHE A 197 6.91 13.57 8.38
C PHE A 197 6.43 14.58 7.34
N PHE A 198 5.86 15.67 7.85
CA PHE A 198 5.34 16.77 7.06
C PHE A 198 5.87 18.10 7.57
N ASN A 199 6.13 18.99 6.64
CA ASN A 199 6.42 20.38 6.91
C ASN A 199 5.14 21.19 7.06
N SER A 200 5.17 22.10 8.03
CA SER A 200 4.26 23.24 8.08
C SER A 200 5.08 24.46 8.49
N SER A 201 4.54 25.66 8.35
CA SER A 201 5.22 26.91 8.75
C SER A 201 5.57 27.02 10.25
N SER A 202 5.10 26.12 11.12
CA SER A 202 5.34 26.17 12.57
C SER A 202 5.91 24.87 13.17
N ALA A 203 5.10 23.81 13.30
CA ALA A 203 5.47 22.59 14.03
C ALA A 203 5.66 21.34 13.15
N GLY A 204 5.00 21.33 11.99
CA GLY A 204 4.90 20.16 11.12
C GLY A 204 3.96 19.11 11.68
N HIS A 205 4.00 17.93 11.08
CA HIS A 205 3.20 16.79 11.51
C HIS A 205 3.98 15.49 11.34
N VAL A 206 3.67 14.51 12.18
CA VAL A 206 4.24 13.16 12.09
C VAL A 206 3.14 12.12 12.33
N MET A 207 3.22 11.01 11.60
CA MET A 207 2.26 9.93 11.68
C MET A 207 2.98 8.58 11.70
N ILE A 208 2.39 7.56 12.34
CA ILE A 208 2.91 6.19 12.30
C ILE A 208 2.21 5.39 11.20
N SER A 209 2.98 4.77 10.31
CA SER A 209 2.45 3.90 9.26
C SER A 209 1.90 2.61 9.83
N ILE A 210 0.70 2.21 9.38
CA ILE A 210 0.07 0.94 9.75
C ILE A 210 -0.03 -0.04 8.56
N GLY A 211 0.56 0.31 7.42
CA GLY A 211 0.51 -0.45 6.16
C GLY A 211 -0.47 0.13 5.14
N ASP A 212 -0.38 -0.32 3.89
CA ASP A 212 -1.27 0.06 2.78
C ASP A 212 -1.36 1.57 2.49
N GLY A 213 -0.28 2.32 2.77
CA GLY A 213 -0.31 3.78 2.68
C GLY A 213 -1.25 4.46 3.70
N LYS A 214 -1.66 3.73 4.74
CA LYS A 214 -2.47 4.23 5.85
C LYS A 214 -1.61 4.49 7.08
N PHE A 215 -2.04 5.48 7.84
CA PHE A 215 -1.34 5.97 9.01
C PHE A 215 -2.32 6.19 10.15
N VAL A 216 -1.85 6.04 11.37
CA VAL A 216 -2.57 6.54 12.56
C VAL A 216 -1.96 7.87 12.97
N SER A 217 -2.82 8.87 13.17
CA SER A 217 -2.42 10.18 13.67
C SER A 217 -3.57 10.87 14.38
N ASN A 218 -3.31 12.02 15.00
CA ASN A 218 -4.27 12.82 15.76
C ASN A 218 -4.77 14.05 15.01
N ASP A 219 -5.90 14.58 15.47
CA ASP A 219 -6.47 15.88 15.06
C ASP A 219 -7.07 15.93 13.65
N ILE A 220 -6.97 14.86 12.85
CA ILE A 220 -7.51 14.77 11.47
C ILE A 220 -9.03 14.89 11.44
N ASP A 221 -9.71 14.07 12.26
CA ASP A 221 -11.18 14.03 12.34
C ASP A 221 -11.71 14.65 13.64
N GLY A 222 -10.95 15.58 14.20
CA GLY A 222 -11.35 16.36 15.37
C GLY A 222 -10.26 16.47 16.44
N PRO A 223 -10.28 17.55 17.25
CA PRO A 223 -9.24 17.80 18.24
C PRO A 223 -9.07 16.67 19.27
N GLY A 224 -7.86 16.15 19.38
CA GLY A 224 -7.47 15.07 20.29
C GLY A 224 -7.92 13.69 19.86
N LYS A 225 -8.47 13.51 18.64
CA LYS A 225 -8.92 12.20 18.15
C LYS A 225 -7.84 11.49 17.36
N LEU A 226 -7.53 10.24 17.71
CA LEU A 226 -6.72 9.37 16.86
C LEU A 226 -7.57 8.78 15.74
N SER A 227 -7.10 8.93 14.51
CA SER A 227 -7.84 8.56 13.29
C SER A 227 -6.90 7.88 12.30
N ILE A 228 -7.47 7.07 11.41
CA ILE A 228 -6.75 6.55 10.25
C ILE A 228 -6.77 7.64 9.17
N THR A 229 -5.62 7.87 8.54
CA THR A 229 -5.44 8.90 7.51
C THR A 229 -4.43 8.43 6.47
N THR A 230 -4.27 9.19 5.39
CA THR A 230 -3.23 8.99 4.37
C THR A 230 -2.31 10.20 4.25
N ILE A 231 -1.18 10.06 3.53
CA ILE A 231 -0.33 11.21 3.18
C ILE A 231 -1.14 12.24 2.38
N ALA A 232 -1.92 11.78 1.40
CA ALA A 232 -2.75 12.64 0.55
C ALA A 232 -3.80 13.42 1.37
N ASP A 233 -4.38 12.82 2.40
CA ASP A 233 -5.35 13.52 3.27
C ASP A 233 -4.70 14.71 3.99
N ILE A 234 -3.47 14.54 4.51
CA ILE A 234 -2.75 15.63 5.19
C ILE A 234 -2.37 16.74 4.20
N GLU A 235 -1.87 16.38 3.02
CA GLU A 235 -1.53 17.32 1.95
C GLU A 235 -2.78 18.12 1.51
N ASN A 236 -3.90 17.44 1.29
CA ASN A 236 -5.12 18.06 0.76
C ASN A 236 -5.90 18.86 1.82
N ARG A 237 -6.01 18.36 3.06
CA ARG A 237 -6.80 19.02 4.11
C ARG A 237 -6.04 20.18 4.75
N TRP A 238 -4.74 20.03 4.95
CA TRP A 238 -3.94 20.98 5.73
C TRP A 238 -2.87 21.71 4.92
N GLY A 239 -2.72 21.40 3.62
CA GLY A 239 -1.72 22.04 2.76
C GLY A 239 -0.28 21.78 3.21
N GLN A 240 -0.05 20.77 4.04
CA GLN A 240 1.27 20.47 4.56
C GLN A 240 2.10 19.71 3.53
N GLN A 241 3.37 20.07 3.39
CA GLN A 241 4.26 19.44 2.42
C GLN A 241 4.85 18.16 3.02
N TYR A 242 4.68 17.03 2.36
CA TYR A 242 5.33 15.79 2.77
C TYR A 242 6.86 15.88 2.62
N PHE A 243 7.60 15.61 3.69
CA PHE A 243 9.06 15.56 3.67
C PHE A 243 9.61 14.21 3.23
N GLY A 244 8.95 13.12 3.62
CA GLY A 244 9.48 11.77 3.51
C GLY A 244 9.19 10.97 4.77
N TRP A 245 9.73 9.75 4.82
CA TRP A 245 9.61 8.88 5.99
C TRP A 245 10.97 8.60 6.62
N ALA A 246 10.97 8.22 7.89
CA ALA A 246 12.15 7.75 8.59
C ALA A 246 11.87 6.50 9.42
N GLN A 247 12.94 5.75 9.72
CA GLN A 247 12.91 4.74 10.78
C GLN A 247 12.47 5.40 12.11
N PRO A 248 11.88 4.66 13.07
CA PRO A 248 11.36 5.20 14.33
C PRO A 248 12.49 5.56 15.30
N TRP A 249 13.33 6.49 14.89
CA TRP A 249 14.39 7.06 15.70
C TRP A 249 13.79 8.15 16.58
N PHE A 250 14.19 8.21 17.84
CA PHE A 250 13.75 9.23 18.78
C PHE A 250 14.96 9.83 19.49
N GLN A 251 14.94 11.14 19.72
CA GLN A 251 16.04 11.84 20.39
C GLN A 251 16.20 11.39 21.85
N ILE A 252 15.16 10.84 22.47
CA ILE A 252 15.28 10.30 23.84
C ILE A 252 16.24 9.09 23.94
N ASN A 253 16.58 8.45 22.81
CA ASN A 253 17.48 7.30 22.74
C ASN A 253 18.92 7.66 22.35
N HIS A 254 19.24 8.92 22.03
CA HIS A 254 20.52 9.35 21.42
C HIS A 254 20.90 10.80 21.72
#